data_AF-A0A958C1C8-F1
#
_entry.id   AF-A0A958C1C8-F1
#
_cell.length_a   1.000
_cell.length_b   1.000
_cell.length_c   1.000
_cell.angle_alpha   90.00
_cell.angle_beta   90.00
_cell.angle_gamma   90.00
#
_symmetry.space_group_name_H-M   'P 1'
#
loop_
_entity.id
_entity.type
_entity.pdbx_description
1 polymer ?
#
loop_
_entity_poly.entity_id
_entity_poly.type
_entity_poly.pdbx_seq_one_letter_code
_entity_poly.pdbx_strand_id
1 'polypeptide(L)'
;TLFHEYEVDENGVLQKVNMIIATGQNNLAMNRTVQQLAHAYVNGDGLSEGVLNRIEHGIRLFDPCLSCSTHAVGKMPMHVQLVAPNGELVDEVVRD
;
A
#
# COMPACT_ATOMS: atom_id res chain seq x y z
N THR A 1 11.37 -3.22 10.47
CA THR A 1 11.91 -2.77 11.77
C THR A 1 11.15 -1.55 12.24
N LEU A 2 10.92 -1.37 13.54
CA LEU A 2 10.21 -0.22 14.08
C LEU A 2 11.20 0.74 14.75
N PHE A 3 11.15 2.03 14.40
CA PHE A 3 11.99 3.06 15.03
C PHE A 3 11.13 4.14 15.65
N HIS A 4 11.35 4.41 16.93
CA HIS A 4 10.73 5.51 17.66
C HIS A 4 11.83 6.45 18.16
N GLU A 5 11.71 7.73 17.84
CA GLU A 5 12.59 8.81 18.29
C GLU A 5 11.74 9.82 19.07
N TYR A 6 12.14 10.09 20.30
CA TYR A 6 11.47 11.02 21.20
C TYR A 6 12.48 12.08 21.68
N GLU A 7 12.08 13.33 21.64
CA GLU A 7 12.82 14.45 22.23
C GLU A 7 12.02 14.97 23.43
N VAL A 8 12.67 15.13 24.57
CA VAL A 8 12.05 15.61 25.81
C VAL A 8 12.84 16.77 26.41
N ASP A 9 12.16 17.61 27.18
CA ASP A 9 12.79 18.64 27.99
C ASP A 9 13.30 18.12 29.36
N GLU A 10 13.83 19.02 30.18
CA GLU A 10 14.36 18.72 31.52
C GLU A 10 13.31 18.16 32.50
N ASN A 11 12.03 18.38 32.25
CA ASN A 11 10.93 17.86 33.06
C ASN A 11 10.36 16.56 32.47
N GLY A 12 10.94 16.05 31.38
CA GLY A 12 10.48 14.85 30.70
C GLY A 12 9.26 15.07 29.80
N VAL A 13 8.92 16.32 29.46
CA VAL A 13 7.80 16.63 28.56
C VAL A 13 8.23 16.46 27.11
N LEU A 14 7.44 15.74 26.31
CA LEU A 14 7.69 15.51 24.89
C LEU A 14 7.66 16.82 24.10
N GLN A 15 8.76 17.12 23.41
CA GLN A 15 8.92 18.27 22.52
C GLN A 15 8.82 17.86 21.04
N LYS A 16 9.25 16.64 20.70
CA LYS A 16 9.20 16.09 19.34
C LYS A 16 9.07 14.58 19.35
N VAL A 17 8.39 14.06 18.34
CA VAL A 17 8.24 12.63 18.09
C VAL A 17 8.45 12.34 16.61
N ASN A 18 9.26 11.33 16.30
CA ASN A 18 9.43 10.79 14.95
C ASN A 18 9.29 9.26 15.00
N MET A 19 8.46 8.69 14.12
CA MET A 19 8.16 7.27 14.09
C MET A 19 8.33 6.74 12.67
N ILE A 20 9.27 5.82 12.48
CA ILE A 20 9.44 5.09 11.21
C ILE A 20 8.84 3.70 11.40
N ILE A 21 7.65 3.52 10.84
CA ILE A 21 6.85 2.30 10.97
C ILE A 21 7.34 1.24 9.99
N ALA A 22 7.35 -0.02 10.44
CA ALA A 22 7.87 -1.16 9.69
C ALA A 22 7.27 -1.29 8.27
N THR A 23 5.95 -1.16 8.12
CA THR A 23 5.28 -1.25 6.80
C THR A 23 5.78 -0.17 5.82
N GLY A 24 6.11 1.03 6.31
CA GLY A 24 6.61 2.12 5.48
C GLY A 24 7.95 1.76 4.79
N GLN A 25 8.78 0.94 5.46
CA GLN A 25 10.04 0.46 4.89
C GLN A 25 9.82 -0.53 3.74
N ASN A 26 8.69 -1.24 3.72
CA ASN A 26 8.33 -2.20 2.69
C ASN A 26 7.60 -1.56 1.50
N ASN A 27 7.33 -0.25 1.53
CA ASN A 27 6.51 0.42 0.51
C ASN A 27 7.07 0.24 -0.91
N LEU A 28 8.38 0.35 -1.10
CA LEU A 28 9.02 0.12 -2.39
C LEU A 28 8.84 -1.32 -2.88
N ALA A 29 8.96 -2.30 -1.98
CA ALA A 29 8.79 -3.71 -2.32
C ALA A 29 7.34 -4.00 -2.71
N MET A 30 6.37 -3.47 -1.96
CA MET A 30 4.94 -3.59 -2.27
C MET A 30 4.60 -3.02 -3.66
N ASN A 31 5.08 -1.81 -3.99
CA ASN A 31 4.88 -1.21 -5.31
C ASN A 31 5.45 -2.07 -6.44
N ARG A 32 6.66 -2.61 -6.25
CA ARG A 32 7.28 -3.53 -7.22
C ARG A 32 6.49 -4.82 -7.38
N THR A 33 5.95 -5.37 -6.29
CA THR A 33 5.08 -6.55 -6.35
C THR A 33 3.83 -6.29 -7.18
N VAL A 34 3.15 -5.15 -6.98
CA VAL A 34 1.99 -4.76 -7.80
C VAL A 34 2.38 -4.64 -9.27
N GLN A 35 3.51 -3.99 -9.58
CA GLN A 35 4.00 -3.88 -10.95
C GLN A 35 4.28 -5.25 -11.60
N GLN A 36 4.94 -6.16 -10.87
CA GLN A 36 5.22 -7.52 -11.37
C GLN A 36 3.94 -8.31 -11.64
N LEU A 37 2.96 -8.21 -10.74
CA LEU A 37 1.65 -8.86 -10.92
C LEU A 37 0.90 -8.26 -12.12
N ALA A 38 0.95 -6.95 -12.32
CA ALA A 38 0.36 -6.30 -13.48
C ALA A 38 0.98 -6.83 -14.77
N HIS A 39 2.32 -6.87 -14.88
CA HIS A 39 3.00 -7.39 -16.07
C HIS A 39 2.72 -8.87 -16.34
N ALA A 40 2.53 -9.68 -15.29
CA ALA A 40 2.35 -11.12 -15.44
C ALA A 40 0.90 -11.53 -15.77
N TYR A 41 -0.10 -10.74 -15.35
CA TYR A 41 -1.50 -11.17 -15.36
C TYR A 41 -2.48 -10.19 -16.01
N VAL A 42 -2.09 -8.96 -16.34
CA VAL A 42 -2.95 -8.00 -17.04
C VAL A 42 -2.68 -8.08 -18.54
N ASN A 43 -3.65 -8.60 -19.30
CA ASN A 43 -3.52 -8.85 -20.74
C ASN A 43 -4.35 -7.90 -21.62
N GLY A 44 -4.95 -6.85 -21.05
CA GLY A 44 -5.73 -5.84 -21.79
C GLY A 44 -7.24 -6.11 -21.90
N ASP A 45 -7.70 -7.31 -21.59
CA ASP A 45 -9.13 -7.70 -21.66
C ASP A 45 -9.95 -7.29 -20.40
N GLY A 46 -9.49 -6.25 -19.67
CA GLY A 46 -10.11 -5.79 -18.41
C GLY A 46 -9.55 -6.41 -17.13
N LEU A 47 -10.06 -5.96 -15.98
CA LEU A 47 -9.63 -6.35 -14.63
C LEU A 47 -10.42 -7.56 -14.13
N SER A 48 -9.92 -8.77 -14.39
CA SER A 48 -10.55 -10.00 -13.88
C SER A 48 -10.45 -10.14 -12.35
N GLU A 49 -11.41 -10.85 -11.75
CA GLU A 49 -11.42 -11.16 -10.31
C GLU A 49 -10.16 -11.90 -9.85
N GLY A 50 -9.62 -12.79 -10.68
CA GLY A 50 -8.36 -13.49 -10.41
C GLY A 50 -7.15 -12.55 -10.36
N VAL A 51 -7.10 -11.50 -11.19
CA VAL A 51 -6.04 -10.48 -11.15
C VAL A 51 -6.15 -9.64 -9.88
N LEU A 52 -7.36 -9.18 -9.56
CA LEU A 52 -7.64 -8.39 -8.36
C LEU A 52 -7.24 -9.14 -7.09
N ASN A 53 -7.61 -10.41 -6.99
CA ASN A 53 -7.24 -11.25 -5.85
C ASN A 53 -5.73 -11.48 -5.75
N ARG A 54 -5.01 -11.56 -6.87
CA ARG A 54 -3.54 -11.66 -6.87
C ARG A 54 -2.89 -10.38 -6.39
N ILE A 55 -3.39 -9.22 -6.80
CA ILE A 55 -2.91 -7.90 -6.33
C ILE A 55 -3.10 -7.80 -4.82
N GLU A 56 -4.30 -8.09 -4.31
CA GLU A 56 -4.55 -8.11 -2.87
C GLU A 56 -3.66 -9.12 -2.14
N HIS A 57 -3.54 -10.34 -2.66
CA HIS A 57 -2.69 -11.37 -2.08
C HIS A 57 -1.22 -10.92 -2.00
N GLY A 58 -0.70 -10.32 -3.08
CA GLY A 58 0.66 -9.80 -3.15
C GLY A 58 0.94 -8.75 -2.07
N ILE A 59 -0.03 -7.88 -1.78
CA ILE A 59 0.06 -6.89 -0.70
C ILE A 59 -0.05 -7.57 0.67
N ARG A 60 -0.98 -8.50 0.87
CA ARG A 60 -1.17 -9.22 2.15
C ARG A 60 0.05 -10.05 2.56
N LEU A 61 0.89 -10.51 1.63
CA LEU A 61 2.14 -11.20 1.94
C LEU A 61 3.14 -10.36 2.74
N PHE A 62 3.01 -9.03 2.70
CA PHE A 62 3.82 -8.12 3.51
C PHE A 62 3.25 -7.87 4.91
N ASP A 63 2.10 -8.48 5.24
CA ASP A 63 1.31 -8.22 6.45
C ASP A 63 1.26 -6.71 6.78
N PRO A 64 0.79 -5.88 5.83
CA PRO A 64 0.91 -4.44 5.97
C PRO A 64 -0.04 -3.96 7.05
N CYS A 65 0.50 -3.60 8.23
CA CYS A 65 -0.28 -2.81 9.18
C CYS A 65 -0.38 -1.38 8.65
N LEU A 66 -1.30 -1.16 7.69
CA LEU A 66 -1.54 0.15 7.09
C LEU A 66 -1.98 1.15 8.15
N SER A 67 -2.84 0.73 9.08
CA SER A 67 -3.26 1.54 10.22
C SER A 67 -2.11 1.96 11.13
N CYS A 68 -1.14 1.08 11.37
CA CYS A 68 0.05 1.43 12.13
C CYS A 68 0.93 2.43 11.37
N SER A 69 0.98 2.33 10.03
CA SER A 69 1.95 3.06 9.20
C SER A 69 1.48 4.42 8.69
N THR A 70 0.18 4.60 8.51
CA THR A 70 -0.43 5.85 8.06
C THR A 70 -1.28 6.51 9.13
N HIS A 71 -1.40 5.87 10.31
CA HIS A 71 -2.31 6.26 11.38
C HIS A 71 -3.80 6.31 10.94
N ALA A 72 -4.17 5.59 9.87
CA ALA A 72 -5.54 5.51 9.34
C ALA A 72 -6.25 4.20 9.73
N VAL A 73 -7.41 4.27 10.38
CA VAL A 73 -8.07 3.09 10.98
C VAL A 73 -8.89 2.27 9.97
N GLY A 74 -8.60 0.97 9.89
CA GLY A 74 -9.63 -0.07 9.78
C GLY A 74 -10.13 -0.52 8.41
N LYS A 75 -9.58 -0.02 7.29
CA LYS A 75 -9.92 -0.50 5.93
C LYS A 75 -8.69 -0.69 5.06
N MET A 76 -8.75 -1.66 4.14
CA MET A 76 -7.81 -1.79 3.02
C MET A 76 -8.57 -1.58 1.71
N PRO A 77 -9.06 -0.35 1.46
CA PRO A 77 -9.77 -0.08 0.23
C PRO A 77 -8.81 -0.30 -0.94
N MET A 78 -9.29 -1.00 -1.96
CA MET A 78 -8.52 -1.23 -3.18
C MET A 78 -9.20 -0.50 -4.32
N HIS A 79 -8.48 0.43 -4.93
CA HIS A 79 -8.88 1.13 -6.14
C HIS A 79 -7.89 0.81 -7.24
N VAL A 80 -8.36 0.15 -8.29
CA VAL A 80 -7.53 -0.24 -9.44
C VAL A 80 -8.14 0.36 -10.71
N GLN A 81 -7.29 1.03 -11.49
CA GLN A 81 -7.64 1.61 -12.78
C GLN A 81 -6.77 0.97 -13.86
N LEU A 82 -7.40 0.51 -14.93
CA LEU A 82 -6.73 0.07 -16.14
C LEU A 82 -6.76 1.22 -17.15
N VAL A 83 -5.59 1.76 -17.49
CA VAL A 83 -5.46 2.91 -18.38
C VAL A 83 -4.71 2.51 -19.65
N ALA A 84 -5.29 2.80 -20.81
CA ALA A 84 -4.68 2.55 -22.11
C ALA A 84 -3.53 3.53 -22.40
N PRO A 85 -2.63 3.22 -23.37
CA PRO A 85 -1.50 4.10 -23.68
C PRO A 85 -1.86 5.52 -24.13
N ASN A 86 -3.09 5.72 -24.64
CA ASN A 86 -3.65 7.03 -25.01
C ASN A 86 -4.20 7.82 -23.80
N GLY A 87 -4.16 7.25 -22.60
CA GLY A 87 -4.72 7.84 -21.38
C GLY A 87 -6.19 7.53 -21.13
N GLU A 88 -6.83 6.73 -21.98
CA GLU A 88 -8.23 6.34 -21.81
C GLU A 88 -8.39 5.34 -20.66
N LEU A 89 -9.39 5.57 -19.80
CA LEU A 89 -9.75 4.62 -18.75
C LEU A 89 -10.50 3.45 -19.39
N VAL A 90 -9.86 2.28 -19.41
CA VAL A 90 -10.42 1.04 -19.98
C VAL A 90 -11.33 0.35 -18.99
N ASP A 91 -10.92 0.32 -17.70
CA ASP A 91 -11.66 -0.36 -16.65
C ASP A 91 -11.31 0.22 -15.26
N GLU A 92 -12.22 0.11 -14.31
CA GLU A 92 -12.05 0.62 -12.95
C GLU A 92 -12.80 -0.26 -11.95
N VAL A 93 -12.10 -0.62 -10.86
CA VAL A 93 -12.67 -1.39 -9.76
C VAL A 93 -12.33 -0.73 -8.43
N VAL A 94 -13.36 -0.52 -7.61
CA VAL A 94 -13.25 -0.02 -6.23
C VAL A 94 -13.81 -1.06 -5.27
N ARG A 95 -13.03 -1.42 -4.25
CA ARG A 95 -13.44 -2.26 -3.11
C ARG A 95 -13.20 -1.50 -1.81
N ASP A 96 -14.19 -1.50 -0.92
CA ASP A 96 -14.14 -0.82 0.40
C ASP A 96 -13.51 -1.67 1.51
#